data_AF-A0A370GKU4-F1
#
_entry.id   AF-A0A370GKU4-F1
#
_cell.length_a   1.000
_cell.length_b   1.000
_cell.length_c   1.000
_cell.angle_alpha   90.00
_cell.angle_beta   90.00
_cell.angle_gamma   90.00
#
_symmetry.space_group_name_H-M   'P 1'
#
loop_
_entity.id
_entity.type
_entity.pdbx_description
1 polymer ?
#
loop_
_entity_poly.entity_id
_entity_poly.type
_entity_poly.pdbx_seq_one_letter_code
_entity_poly.pdbx_strand_id
1 'polypeptide(L)'
;MFDAQDCVLDLRDYRSMTSAARCAVHAGDDRRAVELFTAAEALWTGPALLDVEAGIPLSAEVSHLDQLRLTDLELRIEAQLRLGWNREVCPDLARLTVEQPLHEKLQAYYMFALCRSGQRHRALESYHQFVRVLQRELGLDPCLKLQRLHRDILNACDEDVAEMLEARHAVYLIGWRSLASGKVNTRPA
;
A
#
# COMPACT_ATOMS: atom_id res chain seq x y z
N MET A 1 23.83 -30.33 -1.77
CA MET A 1 24.88 -29.32 -1.49
C MET A 1 24.42 -28.05 -2.19
N PHE A 2 23.60 -27.26 -1.51
CA PHE A 2 23.13 -25.98 -2.02
C PHE A 2 24.04 -24.91 -1.41
N ASP A 3 24.77 -24.19 -2.25
CA ASP A 3 25.63 -23.10 -1.83
C ASP A 3 24.76 -21.97 -1.28
N ALA A 4 24.86 -21.75 0.03
CA ALA A 4 24.33 -20.59 0.75
C ALA A 4 25.25 -19.37 0.53
N GLN A 5 25.56 -19.08 -0.74
CA GLN A 5 26.37 -17.92 -1.10
C GLN A 5 25.44 -16.74 -1.42
N ASP A 6 25.36 -15.84 -0.45
CA ASP A 6 25.12 -14.41 -0.57
C ASP A 6 23.69 -13.93 -0.85
N CYS A 7 22.82 -14.06 0.16
CA CYS A 7 21.69 -13.14 0.35
C CYS A 7 21.87 -12.35 1.65
N VAL A 8 22.99 -11.61 1.75
CA VAL A 8 23.18 -10.64 2.82
C VAL A 8 22.35 -9.41 2.47
N LEU A 9 21.26 -9.20 3.21
CA LEU A 9 20.53 -7.93 3.19
C LEU A 9 21.47 -6.81 3.64
N ASP A 10 21.85 -5.92 2.72
CA ASP A 10 22.55 -4.69 3.10
C ASP A 10 21.54 -3.71 3.70
N LEU A 11 21.40 -3.77 5.03
CA LEU A 11 20.53 -2.88 5.80
C LEU A 11 20.89 -1.40 5.64
N ARG A 12 22.14 -1.06 5.33
CA ARG A 12 22.57 0.32 5.12
C ARG A 12 22.06 0.83 3.78
N ASP A 13 22.21 0.03 2.73
CA ASP A 13 21.71 0.38 1.40
C ASP A 13 20.19 0.42 1.39
N TYR A 14 19.53 -0.55 2.03
CA TYR A 14 18.07 -0.53 2.21
C TYR A 14 17.60 0.76 2.89
N ARG A 15 18.18 1.11 4.05
CA ARG A 15 17.81 2.33 4.80
C ARG A 15 18.11 3.61 4.00
N SER A 16 19.20 3.63 3.24
CA SER A 16 19.55 4.78 2.40
C SER A 16 18.53 4.95 1.26
N MET A 17 18.17 3.86 0.58
CA MET A 17 17.18 3.88 -0.51
C MET A 17 15.79 4.25 -0.01
N THR A 18 15.32 3.69 1.10
CA THR A 18 13.98 4.00 1.65
C THR A 18 13.91 5.42 2.22
N SER A 19 15.00 5.92 2.80
CA SER A 19 15.09 7.34 3.19
C SER A 19 14.99 8.26 1.96
N ALA A 20 15.72 7.96 0.88
CA ALA A 20 15.64 8.72 -0.36
C ALA A 20 14.24 8.62 -1.01
N ALA A 21 13.61 7.45 -0.96
CA ALA A 21 12.26 7.23 -1.47
C ALA A 21 11.24 8.08 -0.72
N ARG A 22 11.32 8.12 0.61
CA ARG A 22 10.47 8.98 1.46
C ARG A 22 10.67 10.46 1.14
N CYS A 23 11.91 10.91 0.91
CA CYS A 23 12.17 12.27 0.44
C CYS A 23 11.52 12.54 -0.92
N ALA A 24 11.55 11.58 -1.86
CA ALA A 24 10.88 11.71 -3.15
C ALA A 24 9.35 11.80 -3.00
N VAL A 25 8.73 10.99 -2.12
CA VAL A 25 7.31 11.11 -1.77
C VAL A 25 6.99 12.51 -1.24
N HIS A 26 7.79 13.04 -0.32
CA HIS A 26 7.60 14.39 0.22
C HIS A 26 7.78 15.49 -0.82
N ALA A 27 8.66 15.29 -1.81
CA ALA A 27 8.85 16.19 -2.93
C ALA A 27 7.77 16.06 -4.01
N GLY A 28 6.87 15.08 -3.91
CA GLY A 28 5.85 14.81 -4.91
C GLY A 28 6.36 14.06 -6.15
N ASP A 29 7.59 13.55 -6.12
CA ASP A 29 8.15 12.74 -7.19
C ASP A 29 7.80 11.26 -6.96
N ASP A 30 6.54 10.94 -7.22
CA ASP A 30 5.99 9.60 -7.00
C ASP A 30 6.68 8.55 -7.87
N ARG A 31 7.12 8.91 -9.08
CA ARG A 31 7.83 7.98 -9.97
C ARG A 31 9.18 7.59 -9.38
N ARG A 32 9.95 8.58 -8.92
CA ARG A 32 11.24 8.32 -8.27
C ARG A 32 11.07 7.56 -6.97
N ALA A 33 10.03 7.86 -6.20
CA ALA A 33 9.70 7.12 -4.98
C ALA A 33 9.46 5.63 -5.28
N VAL A 34 8.63 5.31 -6.28
CA VAL A 34 8.36 3.91 -6.65
C VAL A 34 9.64 3.20 -7.10
N GLU A 35 10.46 3.82 -7.95
CA GLU A 35 11.74 3.23 -8.39
C GLU A 35 12.66 2.91 -7.20
N LEU A 36 12.79 3.83 -6.25
CA LEU A 36 13.65 3.65 -5.07
C LEU A 36 13.10 2.60 -4.11
N PHE A 37 11.78 2.56 -3.86
CA PHE A 37 11.17 1.53 -3.04
C PHE A 37 11.27 0.14 -3.68
N THR A 38 11.04 0.02 -4.99
CA THR A 38 11.20 -1.24 -5.71
C THR A 38 12.66 -1.73 -5.69
N ALA A 39 13.63 -0.82 -5.85
CA ALA A 39 15.04 -1.17 -5.73
C ALA A 39 15.40 -1.62 -4.30
N ALA A 40 14.86 -0.94 -3.28
CA ALA A 40 15.07 -1.30 -1.89
C ALA A 40 14.45 -2.68 -1.55
N GLU A 41 13.25 -2.98 -2.06
CA GLU A 41 12.59 -4.28 -1.89
C GLU A 41 13.36 -5.41 -2.58
N ALA A 42 14.01 -5.16 -3.70
CA ALA A 42 14.81 -6.16 -4.41
C ALA A 42 16.04 -6.63 -3.60
N LEU A 43 16.48 -5.87 -2.59
CA LEU A 43 17.52 -6.28 -1.64
C LEU A 43 17.04 -7.34 -0.66
N TRP A 44 15.73 -7.62 -0.60
CA TRP A 44 15.13 -8.62 0.29
C TRP A 44 14.91 -9.94 -0.44
N THR A 45 15.77 -10.92 -0.19
CA THR A 45 15.63 -12.27 -0.76
C THR A 45 14.94 -13.27 0.19
N GLY A 46 14.28 -12.78 1.24
CA GLY A 46 13.52 -13.61 2.21
C GLY A 46 13.20 -12.88 3.52
N PRO A 47 12.70 -13.58 4.57
CA PRO A 47 12.55 -13.03 5.91
C PRO A 47 13.82 -12.34 6.42
N ALA A 48 13.64 -11.27 7.20
CA ALA A 48 14.76 -10.58 7.83
C ALA A 48 15.57 -11.57 8.67
N LEU A 49 16.89 -11.59 8.48
CA LEU A 49 17.82 -12.40 9.27
C LEU A 49 17.57 -13.93 9.21
N LEU A 50 17.17 -14.45 8.03
CA LEU A 50 16.99 -15.88 7.77
C LEU A 50 18.14 -16.80 8.25
N ASP A 51 19.37 -16.28 8.28
CA ASP A 51 20.58 -17.03 8.64
C ASP A 51 21.12 -16.71 10.06
N VAL A 52 20.36 -16.01 10.91
CA VAL A 52 20.77 -15.70 12.28
C VAL A 52 19.82 -16.38 13.26
N GLU A 53 20.32 -17.27 14.12
CA GLU A 53 19.56 -17.79 15.25
C GLU A 53 19.15 -16.61 16.15
N ALA A 54 17.89 -16.19 16.03
CA ALA A 54 17.37 -15.03 16.74
C ALA A 54 17.25 -15.35 18.24
N GLY A 55 18.29 -15.02 19.02
CA GLY A 55 18.13 -14.84 20.47
C GLY A 55 17.13 -13.73 20.79
N ILE A 56 16.65 -13.65 22.03
CA ILE A 56 15.64 -12.68 22.50
C ILE A 56 15.88 -11.20 22.06
N PRO A 57 17.11 -10.65 22.03
CA PRO A 57 17.32 -9.28 21.53
C PRO A 57 17.19 -9.14 19.99
N LEU A 58 17.38 -10.21 19.22
CA LEU A 58 17.27 -10.21 17.76
C LEU A 58 15.80 -10.24 17.28
N SER A 59 14.88 -10.85 18.05
CA SER A 59 13.46 -10.91 17.67
C SER A 59 12.78 -9.54 17.64
N ALA A 60 13.20 -8.61 18.50
CA ALA A 60 12.69 -7.24 18.50
C ALA A 60 13.15 -6.46 17.26
N GLU A 61 14.41 -6.63 16.84
CA GLU A 61 14.94 -5.98 15.64
C GLU A 61 14.33 -6.56 14.36
N VAL A 62 14.14 -7.88 14.29
CA VAL A 62 13.39 -8.53 13.19
C VAL A 62 11.98 -7.92 13.07
N SER A 63 11.24 -7.85 14.19
CA SER A 63 9.89 -7.27 14.20
C SER A 63 9.88 -5.80 13.77
N HIS A 64 10.89 -5.03 14.19
CA HIS A 64 11.03 -3.63 13.79
C HIS A 64 11.29 -3.49 12.29
N LEU A 65 12.15 -4.33 11.72
CA LEU A 65 12.44 -4.34 10.29
C LEU A 65 11.23 -4.75 9.46
N ASP A 66 10.44 -5.73 9.91
CA ASP A 66 9.20 -6.12 9.24
C ASP A 66 8.16 -4.99 9.24
N GLN A 67 8.03 -4.27 10.36
CA GLN A 67 7.17 -3.09 10.44
C GLN A 67 7.64 -1.96 9.50
N LEU A 68 8.95 -1.74 9.43
CA LEU A 68 9.54 -0.74 8.54
C LEU A 68 9.26 -1.09 7.08
N ARG A 69 9.47 -2.36 6.72
CA ARG A 69 9.20 -2.89 5.38
C ARG A 69 7.72 -2.75 4.99
N LEU A 70 6.81 -3.08 5.90
CA LEU A 70 5.37 -2.88 5.67
C LEU A 70 5.03 -1.40 5.43
N THR A 71 5.64 -0.50 6.20
CA THR A 71 5.45 0.95 6.03
C THR A 71 5.97 1.43 4.66
N ASP A 72 7.15 0.98 4.25
CA ASP A 72 7.74 1.35 2.95
C ASP A 72 6.92 0.81 1.78
N LEU A 73 6.39 -0.42 1.91
CA LEU A 73 5.49 -1.03 0.93
C LEU A 73 4.18 -0.22 0.78
N GLU A 74 3.59 0.24 1.89
CA GLU A 74 2.41 1.10 1.84
C GLU A 74 2.68 2.40 1.10
N LEU A 75 3.82 3.05 1.38
CA LEU A 75 4.21 4.30 0.70
C LEU A 75 4.44 4.08 -0.81
N ARG A 76 5.03 2.94 -1.19
CA ARG A 76 5.18 2.54 -2.59
C ARG A 76 3.81 2.39 -3.28
N ILE A 77 2.88 1.67 -2.66
CA ILE A 77 1.52 1.47 -3.17
C ILE A 77 0.80 2.82 -3.31
N GLU A 78 0.90 3.68 -2.31
CA GLU A 78 0.32 5.02 -2.37
C GLU A 78 0.86 5.84 -3.54
N ALA A 79 2.17 5.80 -3.79
CA ALA A 79 2.79 6.46 -4.93
C ALA A 79 2.32 5.87 -6.27
N GLN A 80 2.20 4.54 -6.39
CA GLN A 80 1.65 3.88 -7.57
C GLN A 80 0.20 4.27 -7.84
N LEU A 81 -0.62 4.36 -6.80
CA LEU A 81 -2.02 4.81 -6.90
C LEU A 81 -2.12 6.27 -7.35
N ARG A 82 -1.23 7.16 -6.88
CA ARG A 82 -1.15 8.56 -7.33
C ARG A 82 -0.73 8.69 -8.79
N LEU A 83 0.17 7.83 -9.26
CA LEU A 83 0.55 7.74 -10.68
C LEU A 83 -0.55 7.15 -11.57
N GLY A 84 -1.66 6.68 -10.98
CA GLY A 84 -2.78 6.08 -11.71
C GLY A 84 -2.55 4.63 -12.11
N TRP A 85 -1.50 3.96 -11.60
CA TRP A 85 -1.14 2.57 -11.89
C TRP A 85 -2.03 1.55 -11.14
N ASN A 86 -3.33 1.81 -11.16
CA ASN A 86 -4.32 1.07 -10.40
C ASN A 86 -4.41 -0.40 -10.84
N ARG A 87 -4.26 -0.68 -12.14
CA ARG A 87 -4.36 -2.05 -12.67
C ARG A 87 -3.10 -2.85 -12.37
N GLU A 88 -1.95 -2.20 -12.40
CA GLU A 88 -0.63 -2.76 -12.16
C GLU A 88 -0.44 -3.13 -10.69
N VAL A 89 -0.98 -2.33 -9.76
CA VAL A 89 -0.89 -2.59 -8.32
C VAL A 89 -1.96 -3.58 -7.81
N CYS A 90 -3.04 -3.82 -8.57
CA CYS A 90 -4.11 -4.73 -8.15
C CYS A 90 -3.64 -6.16 -7.81
N PRO A 91 -2.80 -6.84 -8.61
CA PRO A 91 -2.30 -8.17 -8.29
C PRO A 91 -1.46 -8.20 -7.01
N ASP A 92 -0.60 -7.20 -6.82
CA ASP A 92 0.21 -7.05 -5.61
C ASP A 92 -0.68 -6.86 -4.38
N LEU A 93 -1.66 -5.96 -4.46
CA LEU A 93 -2.64 -5.73 -3.39
C LEU A 93 -3.49 -6.96 -3.10
N ALA A 94 -3.93 -7.69 -4.12
CA ALA A 94 -4.67 -8.93 -3.92
C ALA A 94 -3.85 -9.95 -3.13
N ARG A 95 -2.56 -10.13 -3.45
CA ARG A 95 -1.66 -10.99 -2.69
C ARG A 95 -1.48 -10.50 -1.25
N LEU A 96 -1.21 -9.20 -1.07
CA LEU A 96 -0.96 -8.61 0.25
C LEU A 96 -2.17 -8.67 1.17
N THR A 97 -3.39 -8.53 0.64
CA THR A 97 -4.62 -8.68 1.46
C THR A 97 -4.86 -10.12 1.93
N VAL A 98 -4.28 -11.12 1.27
CA VAL A 98 -4.30 -12.51 1.73
C VAL A 98 -3.19 -12.77 2.74
N GLU A 99 -1.99 -12.22 2.52
CA GLU A 99 -0.85 -12.32 3.45
C GLU A 99 -1.09 -11.55 4.76
N GLN A 100 -1.83 -10.42 4.69
CA GLN A 100 -2.12 -9.53 5.81
C GLN A 100 -3.65 -9.34 5.96
N PRO A 101 -4.39 -10.40 6.35
CA PRO A 101 -5.85 -10.45 6.25
C PRO A 101 -6.59 -9.52 7.24
N LEU A 102 -5.90 -8.97 8.24
CA LEU A 102 -6.46 -8.02 9.22
C LEU A 102 -6.03 -6.56 8.93
N HIS A 103 -5.28 -6.32 7.85
CA HIS A 103 -4.69 -5.03 7.57
C HIS A 103 -5.65 -4.10 6.81
N GLU A 104 -6.43 -3.31 7.56
CA GLU A 104 -7.48 -2.43 7.01
C GLU A 104 -7.01 -1.46 5.91
N LYS A 105 -5.79 -0.91 6.04
CA LYS A 105 -5.24 0.05 5.08
C LYS A 105 -4.96 -0.57 3.71
N LEU A 106 -4.32 -1.75 3.68
CA LEU A 106 -4.13 -2.54 2.45
C LEU A 106 -5.47 -2.91 1.81
N GLN A 107 -6.45 -3.27 2.64
CA GLN A 107 -7.80 -3.55 2.15
C GLN A 107 -8.46 -2.32 1.51
N ALA A 108 -8.29 -1.14 2.12
CA ALA A 108 -8.75 0.12 1.54
C ALA A 108 -8.10 0.41 0.18
N TYR A 109 -6.77 0.22 0.07
CA TYR A 109 -6.04 0.39 -1.19
C TYR A 109 -6.54 -0.56 -2.26
N TYR A 110 -6.78 -1.83 -1.91
CA TYR A 110 -7.27 -2.81 -2.86
C TYR A 110 -8.69 -2.45 -3.36
N MET A 111 -9.59 -2.10 -2.45
CA MET A 111 -10.94 -1.64 -2.82
C MET A 111 -10.90 -0.41 -3.74
N PHE A 112 -10.02 0.55 -3.44
CA PHE A 112 -9.85 1.76 -4.23
C PHE A 112 -9.30 1.46 -5.63
N ALA A 113 -8.23 0.66 -5.72
CA ALA A 113 -7.60 0.26 -6.99
C ALA A 113 -8.57 -0.50 -7.90
N LEU A 114 -9.37 -1.41 -7.33
CA LEU A 114 -10.42 -2.14 -8.04
C LEU A 114 -11.50 -1.19 -8.56
N CYS A 115 -11.96 -0.25 -7.74
CA CYS A 115 -12.96 0.73 -8.14
C CYS A 115 -12.47 1.60 -9.30
N ARG A 116 -11.24 2.12 -9.23
CA ARG A 116 -10.62 2.89 -10.33
C ARG A 116 -10.37 2.08 -11.60
N SER A 117 -10.23 0.76 -11.46
CA SER A 117 -10.07 -0.15 -12.59
C SER A 117 -11.40 -0.54 -13.24
N GLY A 118 -12.53 0.01 -12.80
CA GLY A 118 -13.89 -0.34 -13.26
C GLY A 118 -14.45 -1.63 -12.64
N GLN A 119 -13.75 -2.22 -11.68
CA GLN A 119 -14.12 -3.48 -11.02
C GLN A 119 -14.83 -3.22 -9.69
N ARG A 120 -15.83 -2.34 -9.70
CA ARG A 120 -16.60 -1.94 -8.51
C ARG A 120 -17.22 -3.11 -7.76
N HIS A 121 -17.77 -4.10 -8.46
CA HIS A 121 -18.37 -5.28 -7.85
C HIS A 121 -17.35 -6.05 -6.99
N ARG A 122 -16.10 -6.21 -7.47
CA ARG A 122 -15.03 -6.88 -6.72
C ARG A 122 -14.59 -6.08 -5.50
N ALA A 123 -14.60 -4.75 -5.59
CA ALA A 123 -14.28 -3.90 -4.43
C ALA A 123 -15.27 -4.14 -3.28
N LEU A 124 -16.57 -4.22 -3.60
CA LEU A 124 -17.62 -4.50 -2.61
C LEU A 124 -17.56 -5.94 -2.08
N GLU A 125 -17.32 -6.92 -2.95
CA GLU A 125 -17.13 -8.31 -2.53
C GLU A 125 -15.94 -8.46 -1.56
N SER A 126 -14.82 -7.80 -1.88
CA SER A 126 -13.62 -7.80 -1.05
C SER A 126 -13.91 -7.21 0.34
N TYR A 127 -14.65 -6.09 0.43
CA TYR A 127 -15.08 -5.53 1.71
C TYR A 127 -15.88 -6.53 2.55
N HIS A 128 -16.86 -7.21 1.96
CA HIS A 128 -17.67 -8.20 2.68
C HIS A 128 -16.85 -9.41 3.12
N GLN A 129 -15.89 -9.86 2.32
CA GLN A 129 -14.94 -10.90 2.73
C GLN A 129 -14.11 -10.44 3.93
N PHE A 130 -13.59 -9.22 3.89
CA PHE A 130 -12.80 -8.65 4.97
C PHE A 130 -13.59 -8.49 6.28
N VAL A 131 -14.84 -8.02 6.23
CA VAL A 131 -15.73 -7.96 7.40
C VAL A 131 -15.88 -9.33 8.05
N ARG A 132 -16.11 -10.39 7.25
CA ARG A 132 -16.23 -11.76 7.77
C ARG A 132 -14.95 -12.24 8.45
N VAL A 133 -13.79 -11.85 7.93
CA VAL A 133 -12.49 -12.18 8.54
C VAL A 133 -12.33 -11.43 9.86
N LEU A 134 -12.53 -10.11 9.89
CA LEU A 134 -12.42 -9.32 11.13
C LEU A 134 -13.36 -9.81 12.23
N GLN A 135 -14.61 -10.12 11.88
CA GLN A 135 -15.59 -10.64 12.84
C GLN A 135 -15.21 -12.02 13.34
N ARG A 136 -14.66 -12.89 12.47
CA ARG A 136 -14.22 -14.23 12.87
C ARG A 136 -13.00 -14.19 13.78
N GLU A 137 -11.99 -13.41 13.42
CA GLU A 137 -10.67 -13.41 14.10
C GLU A 137 -10.65 -12.50 15.33
N LEU A 138 -11.31 -11.34 15.27
CA LEU A 138 -11.26 -10.32 16.32
C LEU A 138 -12.62 -10.02 16.97
N GLY A 139 -13.73 -10.46 16.36
CA GLY A 139 -15.07 -10.07 16.81
C GLY A 139 -15.38 -8.58 16.63
N LEU A 140 -14.62 -7.89 15.77
CA LEU A 140 -14.71 -6.45 15.54
C LEU A 140 -15.32 -6.14 14.17
N ASP A 141 -15.91 -4.97 14.07
CA ASP A 141 -16.29 -4.37 12.79
C ASP A 141 -15.14 -3.51 12.23
N PRO A 142 -15.09 -3.29 10.90
CA PRO A 142 -14.06 -2.44 10.29
C PRO A 142 -14.10 -1.01 10.82
N CYS A 143 -12.96 -0.31 10.76
CA CYS A 143 -12.90 1.08 11.19
C CYS A 143 -13.82 1.99 10.37
N LEU A 144 -14.27 3.09 10.98
CA LEU A 144 -15.18 4.05 10.36
C LEU A 144 -14.70 4.56 9.00
N LYS A 145 -13.39 4.64 8.80
CA LYS A 145 -12.81 5.13 7.56
C LYS A 145 -13.01 4.13 6.42
N LEU A 146 -12.80 2.83 6.67
CA LEU A 146 -13.07 1.77 5.70
C LEU A 146 -14.59 1.63 5.43
N GLN A 147 -15.42 1.76 6.46
CA GLN A 147 -16.88 1.78 6.30
C GLN A 147 -17.36 2.96 5.43
N ARG A 148 -16.73 4.14 5.56
CA ARG A 148 -17.01 5.30 4.70
C ARG A 148 -16.61 5.04 3.26
N LEU A 149 -15.43 4.46 3.02
CA LEU A 149 -14.99 4.09 1.67
C LEU A 149 -15.98 3.14 1.00
N HIS A 150 -16.42 2.09 1.70
CA HIS A 150 -17.45 1.18 1.21
C HIS A 150 -18.75 1.91 0.83
N ARG A 151 -19.22 2.82 1.70
CA ARG A 151 -20.43 3.61 1.43
C ARG A 151 -20.29 4.55 0.24
N ASP A 152 -19.13 5.19 0.10
CA ASP A 152 -18.88 6.06 -1.05
C ASP A 152 -18.81 5.24 -2.35
N ILE A 153 -18.21 4.05 -2.33
CA ILE A 153 -18.22 3.12 -3.47
C ILE A 153 -19.65 2.65 -3.80
N LEU A 154 -20.53 2.46 -2.81
CA LEU A 154 -21.94 2.13 -3.04
C LEU A 154 -22.74 3.29 -3.64
N ASN A 155 -22.37 4.53 -3.36
CA ASN A 155 -23.11 5.71 -3.80
C ASN A 155 -22.56 6.36 -5.07
N ALA A 156 -21.37 5.95 -5.53
CA ALA A 156 -20.77 6.53 -6.71
C ALA A 156 -21.55 6.12 -7.99
N CYS A 157 -21.97 7.10 -8.79
CA CYS A 157 -22.48 6.91 -10.14
C CYS A 157 -21.30 6.99 -11.14
N ASP A 158 -21.34 6.18 -12.20
CA ASP A 158 -20.17 5.69 -12.95
C ASP A 158 -19.23 6.72 -13.63
N GLU A 159 -19.48 8.04 -13.60
CA GLU A 159 -18.69 9.02 -14.40
C GLU A 159 -17.60 9.80 -13.64
N ASP A 160 -17.68 10.00 -12.32
CA ASP A 160 -16.67 10.81 -11.55
C ASP A 160 -16.15 10.11 -10.27
N VAL A 161 -16.24 8.78 -10.24
CA VAL A 161 -15.98 7.98 -9.02
C VAL A 161 -14.54 8.15 -8.51
N ALA A 162 -13.56 8.20 -9.40
CA ALA A 162 -12.15 8.29 -9.02
C ALA A 162 -11.82 9.64 -8.36
N GLU A 163 -12.15 10.76 -9.01
CA GLU A 163 -11.85 12.10 -8.49
C GLU A 163 -12.61 12.39 -7.19
N MET A 164 -13.87 11.93 -7.10
CA MET A 164 -14.66 12.04 -5.86
C MET A 164 -14.04 11.23 -4.71
N LEU A 165 -13.67 9.96 -4.97
CA LEU A 165 -13.07 9.10 -3.94
C LEU A 165 -11.71 9.63 -3.50
N GLU A 166 -10.90 10.14 -4.43
CA GLU A 166 -9.64 10.82 -4.13
C GLU A 166 -9.86 12.04 -3.24
N ALA A 167 -10.80 12.92 -3.58
CA ALA A 167 -11.06 14.11 -2.78
C ALA A 167 -11.55 13.79 -1.35
N ARG A 168 -12.39 12.75 -1.20
CA ARG A 168 -12.96 12.34 0.10
C ARG A 168 -12.01 11.52 0.95
N HIS A 169 -11.18 10.69 0.31
CA HIS A 169 -10.27 9.77 0.98
C HIS A 169 -8.80 10.19 0.90
N ALA A 170 -8.48 11.37 0.36
CA ALA A 170 -7.12 11.95 0.38
C ALA A 170 -6.53 12.07 1.79
N VAL A 171 -7.38 12.24 2.80
CA VAL A 171 -6.99 12.26 4.22
C VAL A 171 -6.83 10.84 4.78
N TYR A 172 -7.47 9.84 4.16
CA TYR A 172 -7.42 8.44 4.56
C TYR A 172 -6.20 7.72 3.97
N LEU A 173 -5.85 8.02 2.72
CA LEU A 173 -4.67 7.54 2.00
C LEU A 173 -3.48 8.48 2.28
N ILE A 174 -3.16 8.64 3.58
CA ILE A 174 -2.28 9.64 4.19
C ILE A 174 -1.02 9.89 3.35
N GLY A 175 -1.09 10.90 2.48
CA GLY A 175 -0.03 11.23 1.51
C GLY A 175 -0.54 12.03 0.30
N TRP A 176 -1.83 11.97 0.00
CA TRP A 176 -2.41 12.59 -1.21
C TRP A 176 -2.43 14.14 -1.21
N ARG A 177 -2.34 14.81 -0.05
CA ARG A 177 -2.87 16.17 0.10
C ARG A 177 -1.88 17.35 -0.04
N SER A 178 -0.71 17.17 -0.64
CA SER A 178 0.19 18.32 -0.91
C SER A 178 0.15 18.86 -2.36
N LEU A 179 -0.51 18.20 -3.32
CA LEU A 179 -0.44 18.63 -4.74
C LEU A 179 -1.77 18.99 -5.40
N ALA A 180 -2.90 18.93 -4.69
CA ALA A 180 -4.21 19.32 -5.23
C ALA A 180 -4.38 20.85 -5.45
N SER A 181 -3.29 21.61 -5.51
CA SER A 181 -3.28 23.02 -5.91
C SER A 181 -2.49 23.20 -7.22
N GLY A 182 -2.96 22.52 -8.27
CA GLY A 182 -2.38 22.56 -9.61
C GLY A 182 -3.42 22.32 -10.69
N LYS A 183 -4.63 22.88 -10.58
CA LYS A 183 -5.58 22.92 -11.70
C LYS A 183 -5.00 23.78 -12.83
N VAL A 184 -4.40 23.16 -13.85
CA VAL A 184 -4.33 23.75 -15.19
C VAL A 184 -5.53 23.23 -15.96
N ASN A 185 -6.59 24.04 -15.94
CA ASN A 185 -7.74 23.91 -16.81
C ASN A 185 -7.32 24.15 -18.26
N THR A 186 -7.41 23.14 -19.12
CA THR A 186 -7.50 23.35 -20.57
C THR A 186 -8.67 22.54 -21.11
N ARG A 187 -9.84 23.21 -21.19
CA ARG A 187 -10.91 22.81 -22.11
C ARG A 187 -10.47 23.18 -23.53
N PRO A 188 -10.63 22.29 -24.53
CA PRO A 188 -10.46 22.68 -25.92
C PRO A 188 -11.70 23.46 -26.41
N ALA A 189 -11.45 24.45 -27.26
CA ALA A 189 -12.46 25.15 -28.06
C ALA A 189 -12.60 24.48 -29.44
#